data_AF-A0A920JET5-F1
#
_entry.id   AF-A0A920JET5-F1
#
_cell.length_a   1.000
_cell.length_b   1.000
_cell.length_c   1.000
_cell.angle_alpha   90.00
_cell.angle_beta   90.00
_cell.angle_gamma   90.00
#
_symmetry.space_group_name_H-M   'P 1'
#
loop_
_entity.id
_entity.type
_entity.pdbx_description
1 polymer ?
#
loop_
_entity_poly.entity_id
_entity_poly.type
_entity_poly.pdbx_seq_one_letter_code
_entity_poly.pdbx_strand_id
1 'polypeptide(L)'
;MLPDVPQEVKKIAYLGTPEIAVPPLRALHEFGLDIPIVITGEDKRRGRGSKVTSSPVKVESERLGIPVAHDLTALSNVHVDLGIVVAFGQKISQKPYSYKSAFS
;
A
#
# COMPACT_ATOMS: atom_id res chain seq x y z
N MET A 1 -13.68 -20.07 -6.79
CA MET A 1 -12.36 -20.35 -7.37
C MET A 1 -11.41 -19.29 -6.81
N LEU A 2 -10.33 -19.68 -6.14
CA LEU A 2 -9.28 -18.72 -5.79
C LEU A 2 -8.61 -18.26 -7.09
N PRO A 3 -8.13 -17.00 -7.18
CA PRO A 3 -7.37 -16.57 -8.34
C PRO A 3 -6.13 -17.46 -8.50
N ASP A 4 -5.68 -17.66 -9.74
CA ASP A 4 -4.41 -18.34 -9.99
C ASP A 4 -3.30 -17.58 -9.27
N VAL A 5 -2.55 -18.31 -8.43
CA VAL A 5 -1.41 -17.75 -7.72
C VAL A 5 -0.31 -17.46 -8.74
N PRO A 6 0.18 -16.22 -8.84
CA PRO A 6 1.24 -15.89 -9.77
C PRO A 6 2.48 -16.73 -9.47
N GLN A 7 3.10 -17.26 -10.53
CA GLN A 7 4.33 -18.06 -10.42
C GLN A 7 5.55 -17.19 -10.05
N GLU A 8 5.46 -15.87 -10.27
CA GLU A 8 6.47 -14.87 -9.92
C GLU A 8 5.77 -13.58 -9.46
N VAL A 9 6.22 -12.99 -8.34
CA VAL A 9 5.70 -11.72 -7.81
C VAL A 9 6.67 -10.61 -8.17
N LYS A 10 6.22 -9.65 -8.98
CA LYS A 10 7.03 -8.49 -9.42
C LYS A 10 6.47 -7.17 -8.95
N LYS A 11 5.14 -7.03 -8.89
CA LYS A 11 4.42 -5.80 -8.53
C LYS A 11 3.62 -6.00 -7.25
N ILE A 12 3.89 -5.20 -6.24
CA ILE A 12 3.18 -5.28 -4.95
C ILE A 12 2.49 -3.97 -4.58
N ALA A 13 1.29 -4.07 -4.02
CA ALA A 13 0.73 -2.96 -3.23
C ALA A 13 1.27 -3.06 -1.80
N TYR A 14 1.74 -1.93 -1.24
CA TYR A 14 2.13 -1.89 0.17
C TYR A 14 1.09 -1.14 1.00
N LEU A 15 0.65 -1.73 2.11
CA LEU A 15 -0.39 -1.16 2.97
C LEU A 15 0.14 -1.06 4.39
N GLY A 16 0.33 0.18 4.88
CA GLY A 16 0.87 0.42 6.21
C GLY A 16 0.67 1.86 6.64
N THR A 17 0.81 2.14 7.92
CA THR A 17 0.62 3.50 8.46
C THR A 17 1.58 3.85 9.59
N PRO A 18 1.78 3.02 10.62
CA PRO A 18 2.66 3.37 11.72
C PRO A 18 4.14 3.23 11.33
N GLU A 19 5.02 3.78 12.17
CA GLU A 19 6.48 3.78 11.98
C GLU A 19 7.07 2.37 11.79
N ILE A 20 6.49 1.36 12.45
CA ILE A 20 6.90 -0.05 12.30
C ILE A 20 6.70 -0.61 10.88
N ALA A 21 5.89 0.05 10.05
CA ALA A 21 5.70 -0.31 8.64
C ALA A 21 6.73 0.34 7.70
N VAL A 22 7.57 1.27 8.19
CA VAL A 22 8.60 1.90 7.35
C VAL A 22 9.74 0.95 6.99
N PRO A 23 10.35 0.18 7.93
CA PRO A 23 11.47 -0.69 7.58
C PRO A 23 11.13 -1.77 6.52
N PRO A 24 9.97 -2.46 6.58
CA PRO A 24 9.60 -3.40 5.53
C PRO A 24 9.39 -2.74 4.17
N LEU A 25 8.78 -1.55 4.11
CA LEU A 25 8.63 -0.80 2.84
C LEU A 25 9.99 -0.53 2.19
N ARG A 26 10.97 -0.05 2.97
CA ARG A 26 12.34 0.19 2.49
C ARG A 26 13.00 -1.06 1.96
N ALA A 27 12.93 -2.15 2.73
CA ALA A 27 13.55 -3.42 2.36
C ALA A 27 12.98 -3.97 1.04
N LEU A 28 11.67 -3.88 0.84
CA LEU A 28 11.01 -4.34 -0.39
C LEU A 28 11.40 -3.48 -1.60
N HIS A 29 11.50 -2.16 -1.42
CA HIS A 29 11.95 -1.25 -2.48
C HIS A 29 13.43 -1.48 -2.82
N GLU A 30 14.29 -1.64 -1.82
CA GLU A 30 15.73 -1.93 -2.00
C GLU A 30 15.98 -3.31 -2.63
N PHE A 31 15.12 -4.29 -2.36
CA PHE A 31 15.16 -5.60 -3.02
C PHE A 31 14.80 -5.51 -4.52
N GLY A 32 14.21 -4.40 -4.97
CA GLY A 32 13.86 -4.16 -6.37
C GLY A 32 12.49 -4.66 -6.79
N LEU A 33 11.56 -4.87 -5.84
CA LEU A 33 10.15 -5.07 -6.19
C LEU A 33 9.56 -3.75 -6.72
N ASP A 34 8.71 -3.86 -7.74
CA ASP A 34 7.93 -2.72 -8.23
C ASP A 34 6.78 -2.46 -7.23
N ILE A 35 6.77 -1.28 -6.63
CA ILE A 35 5.74 -0.84 -5.68
C ILE A 35 4.97 0.31 -6.33
N PRO A 36 3.99 0.04 -7.21
CA PRO A 36 3.31 1.11 -7.94
C PRO A 36 2.38 1.95 -7.06
N ILE A 37 2.04 1.47 -5.86
CA ILE A 37 1.17 2.19 -4.93
C ILE A 37 1.39 1.79 -3.47
N VAL A 38 1.37 2.78 -2.59
CA VAL A 38 1.31 2.61 -1.13
C VAL A 38 -0.03 3.12 -0.61
N ILE A 39 -0.75 2.31 0.18
CA ILE A 39 -1.94 2.73 0.91
C ILE A 39 -1.59 2.99 2.36
N THR A 40 -1.85 4.21 2.83
CA THR A 40 -1.65 4.61 4.23
C THR A 40 -2.82 5.43 4.74
N GLY A 41 -3.10 5.38 6.05
CA GLY A 41 -4.11 6.24 6.67
C GLY A 41 -3.85 7.72 6.39
N GLU A 42 -4.94 8.49 6.32
CA GLU A 42 -4.91 9.95 6.12
C GLU A 42 -4.11 10.68 7.19
N ASP A 43 -3.62 11.87 6.83
CA ASP A 43 -2.89 12.74 7.74
C ASP A 43 -3.80 13.15 8.90
N LYS A 44 -3.33 12.95 10.14
CA LYS A 44 -4.14 13.21 11.35
C LYS A 44 -3.69 14.48 12.04
N ARG A 45 -4.66 15.25 12.55
CA ARG A 45 -4.41 16.28 13.56
C ARG A 45 -4.25 15.62 14.93
N ARG A 46 -3.16 15.90 15.64
CA ARG A 46 -2.91 15.39 17.00
C ARG A 46 -3.19 16.47 18.06
N GLY A 47 -4.41 16.50 18.60
CA GLY A 47 -4.83 17.46 19.65
C GLY A 47 -5.42 18.77 19.12
N ARG A 48 -6.02 19.59 20.01
CA ARG A 48 -6.62 20.89 19.64
C ARG A 48 -5.53 21.88 19.23
N GLY A 49 -5.61 22.42 18.00
CA GLY A 49 -4.67 23.43 17.47
C GLY A 49 -3.39 22.89 16.82
N SER A 50 -3.30 21.58 16.57
CA SER A 50 -2.08 20.95 16.06
C SER A 50 -1.91 21.01 14.55
N LYS A 51 -0.65 21.02 14.10
CA LYS A 51 -0.27 20.85 12.69
C LYS A 51 -0.69 19.46 12.20
N VAL A 52 -1.19 19.41 10.97
CA VAL A 52 -1.44 18.15 10.25
C VAL A 52 -0.10 17.43 10.11
N THR A 53 -0.05 16.16 10.54
CA THR A 53 1.16 15.34 10.45
C THR A 53 0.89 14.16 9.53
N SER A 54 1.70 14.02 8.49
CA SER A 54 1.65 12.88 7.58
C SER A 54 2.06 11.59 8.28
N SER A 55 1.54 10.45 7.81
CA SER A 55 1.92 9.16 8.38
C SER A 55 3.41 8.86 8.13
N PRO A 56 4.08 8.12 9.03
CA PRO A 56 5.45 7.65 8.80
C PRO A 56 5.64 6.96 7.44
N VAL A 57 4.67 6.14 7.03
CA VAL A 57 4.69 5.46 5.73
C VAL A 57 4.56 6.44 4.57
N LYS A 58 3.67 7.43 4.64
CA LYS A 58 3.53 8.46 3.58
C LYS A 58 4.84 9.20 3.35
N VAL A 59 5.46 9.67 4.43
CA VAL A 59 6.74 10.41 4.37
C VAL A 59 7.81 9.55 3.68
N GLU A 60 7.88 8.26 4.02
CA GLU A 60 8.85 7.37 3.39
C GLU A 60 8.52 7.10 1.92
N SER A 61 7.25 6.85 1.58
CA SER A 61 6.83 6.62 0.19
C SER A 61 7.16 7.82 -0.70
N GLU A 62 6.91 9.04 -0.23
CA GLU A 62 7.26 10.26 -0.94
C GLU A 62 8.78 10.37 -1.14
N ARG A 63 9.59 10.01 -0.13
CA ARG A 63 11.06 9.97 -0.22
C ARG A 63 11.56 8.97 -1.26
N LEU A 64 10.89 7.83 -1.37
CA LEU A 64 11.20 6.77 -2.35
C LEU A 64 10.61 7.06 -3.74
N GLY A 65 9.81 8.12 -3.90
CA GLY A 65 9.13 8.43 -5.16
C GLY A 65 7.95 7.51 -5.48
N ILE A 66 7.40 6.83 -4.47
CA ILE A 66 6.29 5.88 -4.61
C ILE A 66 4.95 6.61 -4.45
N PRO A 67 3.99 6.44 -5.38
CA PRO A 67 2.66 7.02 -5.25
C PRO A 67 1.92 6.57 -3.98
N VAL A 68 1.24 7.52 -3.32
CA VAL A 68 0.48 7.28 -2.09
C VAL A 68 -1.02 7.46 -2.34
N ALA A 69 -1.83 6.55 -1.79
CA ALA A 69 -3.28 6.71 -1.67
C ALA A 69 -3.74 6.44 -0.23
N HIS A 70 -4.97 6.87 0.08
CA HIS A 70 -5.57 6.75 1.41
C HIS A 70 -6.76 5.79 1.46
N ASP A 71 -7.24 5.38 0.29
CA ASP A 71 -8.37 4.48 0.09
C ASP A 71 -7.92 3.27 -0.74
N LEU A 72 -8.35 2.08 -0.30
CA LEU A 72 -8.14 0.82 -0.99
C LEU A 72 -8.78 0.79 -2.40
N THR A 73 -9.79 1.63 -2.66
CA THR A 73 -10.40 1.74 -4.01
C THR A 73 -9.38 2.07 -5.11
N ALA A 74 -8.28 2.76 -4.75
CA ALA A 74 -7.18 3.09 -5.67
C ALA A 74 -6.51 1.85 -6.29
N LEU A 75 -6.55 0.69 -5.62
CA LEU A 75 -6.02 -0.56 -6.15
C LEU A 75 -6.73 -1.02 -7.43
N SER A 76 -7.95 -0.55 -7.70
CA SER A 76 -8.70 -0.90 -8.92
C SER A 76 -8.08 -0.32 -10.19
N ASN A 77 -7.21 0.68 -10.06
CA ASN A 77 -6.58 1.39 -11.18
C ASN A 77 -5.12 0.97 -11.40
N VAL A 78 -4.61 0.03 -10.61
CA VAL A 78 -3.21 -0.38 -10.61
C VAL A 78 -3.14 -1.90 -10.68
N HIS A 79 -2.31 -2.44 -11.57
CA HIS A 79 -2.05 -3.87 -11.60
C HIS A 79 -1.03 -4.25 -10.53
N VAL A 80 -1.43 -5.16 -9.64
CA VAL A 80 -0.58 -5.70 -8.56
C VAL A 80 -0.79 -7.21 -8.45
N ASP A 81 0.29 -7.93 -8.15
CA ASP A 81 0.29 -9.39 -7.96
C ASP A 81 -0.13 -9.74 -6.53
N LEU A 82 0.29 -8.93 -5.56
CA LEU A 82 0.08 -9.15 -4.13
C LEU A 82 -0.06 -7.84 -3.36
N GLY A 83 -0.88 -7.85 -2.30
CA GLY A 83 -0.91 -6.80 -1.29
C GLY A 83 -0.14 -7.21 -0.02
N ILE A 84 0.85 -6.43 0.40
CA ILE A 84 1.57 -6.60 1.66
C ILE A 84 0.99 -5.65 2.70
N VAL A 85 0.43 -6.21 3.78
CA VAL A 85 -0.21 -5.44 4.85
C VAL A 85 0.62 -5.47 6.12
N VAL A 86 1.06 -4.31 6.60
CA VAL A 86 1.80 -4.16 7.85
C VAL A 86 1.13 -3.10 8.72
N ALA A 87 0.47 -3.56 9.80
CA ALA A 87 -0.15 -2.71 10.81
C ALA A 87 -1.06 -1.58 10.24
N PHE A 88 -1.82 -1.87 9.18
CA PHE A 88 -2.67 -0.90 8.47
C PHE A 88 -3.92 -0.46 9.27
N GLY A 89 -4.31 -1.20 10.32
CA GLY A 89 -5.31 -0.77 11.33
C GLY A 89 -6.76 -0.62 10.83
N GLN A 90 -7.01 -0.74 9.53
CA GLN A 90 -8.35 -0.72 8.94
C GLN A 90 -8.84 -2.15 8.68
N LYS A 91 -10.14 -2.39 8.89
CA LYS A 91 -10.78 -3.66 8.48
C LYS A 91 -10.81 -3.71 6.95
N ILE A 92 -10.03 -4.63 6.38
CA ILE A 92 -10.08 -4.91 4.94
C ILE A 92 -11.30 -5.80 4.70
N SER A 93 -12.31 -5.27 4.00
CA SER A 93 -13.51 -6.05 3.65
C SER A 93 -13.16 -7.09 2.60
N GLN A 94 -13.56 -8.35 2.80
CA GLN A 94 -13.30 -9.50 1.92
C GLN A 94 -14.00 -9.46 0.56
N LYS A 95 -14.43 -8.29 0.06
CA LYS A 95 -14.88 -8.23 -1.33
C LYS A 95 -13.66 -8.51 -2.21
N PRO A 96 -13.66 -9.58 -3.04
CA PRO A 96 -12.57 -9.78 -3.97
C PRO A 96 -12.50 -8.52 -4.83
N TYR A 97 -11.40 -7.77 -4.72
CA TYR A 97 -11.10 -6.75 -5.71
C TYR A 97 -11.02 -7.49 -7.03
N SER A 98 -12.03 -7.29 -7.87
CA SER A 98 -12.24 -8.07 -9.08
C SER A 98 -10.99 -7.98 -9.94
N TYR A 99 -10.24 -9.09 -10.01
CA TYR A 99 -9.11 -9.25 -10.88
C TYR A 99 -9.63 -9.10 -12.31
N LYS A 100 -9.37 -7.96 -12.96
CA LYS A 100 -9.55 -7.87 -14.40
C LYS A 100 -8.38 -8.63 -15.01
N SER A 101 -8.62 -9.89 -15.37
CA SER A 101 -7.77 -10.65 -16.29
C SER A 101 -7.47 -9.78 -17.50
N ALA A 102 -6.24 -9.26 -17.58
CA ALA A 102 -5.72 -8.54 -18.74
C ALA A 102 -5.07 -9.51 -19.75
N PHE A 103 -5.66 -10.70 -19.89
CA PHE A 103 -5.40 -11.57 -21.03
C PHE A 103 -6.52 -11.36 -22.06
N SER A 104 -6.23 -10.52 -23.05
CA SER A 104 -6.84 -10.53 -24.39
C SER A 104 -5.73 -10.29 -25.40
#